data_AF-A0A316VPS4-F1
#
_entry.id   AF-A0A316VPS4-F1
#
_cell.length_a   1.000
_cell.length_b   1.000
_cell.length_c   1.000
_cell.angle_alpha   90.00
_cell.angle_beta   90.00
_cell.angle_gamma   90.00
#
_symmetry.space_group_name_H-M   'P 1'
#
loop_
_entity.id
_entity.type
_entity.pdbx_description
1 polymer ?
#
loop_
_entity_poly.entity_id
_entity_poly.type
_entity_poly.pdbx_seq_one_letter_code
_entity_poly.pdbx_strand_id
1 'polypeptide(L)'
;KLRFRGDLYTPAWVRGTGNSREAWCDKCEEGGWMQLKNSQYWYHVRGTHGISPTSGLIFLPPLKLKCYADAVGTTEGLCHHCHKWVQICTAKRKRDFSGWFKHSAKCH
;
A
#
# COMPACT_ATOMS: atom_id res chain seq x y z
N LYS A 1 6.78 12.24 -15.80
CA LYS A 1 6.68 11.30 -16.94
C LYS A 1 6.39 9.92 -16.36
N LEU A 2 5.32 9.25 -16.79
CA LEU A 2 5.02 7.89 -16.36
C LEU A 2 6.18 6.97 -16.76
N ARG A 3 6.50 5.97 -15.92
CA ARG A 3 7.59 5.03 -16.19
C ARG A 3 7.23 4.10 -17.36
N PHE A 4 5.98 3.67 -17.39
CA PHE A 4 5.37 2.83 -18.43
C PHE A 4 3.85 3.05 -18.44
N ARG A 5 3.16 2.49 -19.43
CA ARG A 5 1.69 2.58 -19.54
C ARG A 5 1.04 1.75 -18.44
N GLY A 6 0.25 2.38 -17.58
CA GLY A 6 -0.43 1.71 -16.46
C GLY A 6 0.33 1.77 -15.13
N ASP A 7 1.38 2.58 -15.03
CA ASP A 7 2.07 2.85 -13.76
C ASP A 7 1.11 3.53 -12.77
N LEU A 8 0.77 2.80 -11.71
CA LEU A 8 -0.11 3.25 -10.62
C LEU A 8 0.64 3.97 -9.51
N TYR A 9 1.97 3.90 -9.49
CA TYR A 9 2.80 4.50 -8.46
C TYR A 9 3.08 5.97 -8.79
N THR A 10 3.44 6.28 -10.03
CA THR A 10 3.81 7.66 -10.41
C THR A 10 2.60 8.61 -10.39
N PRO A 11 2.68 9.77 -9.69
CA PRO A 11 1.59 10.72 -9.64
C PRO A 11 1.34 11.36 -11.00
N ALA A 12 0.07 11.38 -11.43
CA ALA A 12 -0.34 12.02 -12.67
C ALA A 12 -0.41 13.56 -12.52
N TRP A 13 -0.82 14.06 -11.35
CA TRP A 13 -0.90 15.49 -11.06
C TRP A 13 0.03 15.86 -9.91
N VAL A 14 0.84 16.88 -10.16
CA VAL A 14 1.77 17.45 -9.19
C VAL A 14 1.63 18.96 -9.23
N ARG A 15 1.54 19.60 -8.06
CA ARG A 15 1.44 21.04 -7.92
C ARG A 15 2.48 21.59 -6.94
N GLY A 16 2.63 22.91 -6.92
CA GLY A 16 3.55 23.60 -6.02
C GLY A 16 5.02 23.48 -6.41
N THR A 17 5.88 24.11 -5.62
CA THR A 17 7.32 24.21 -5.88
C THR A 17 8.12 24.03 -4.59
N GLY A 18 9.33 23.47 -4.70
CA GLY A 18 10.20 23.26 -3.55
C GLY A 18 9.53 22.44 -2.44
N ASN A 19 9.40 23.03 -1.25
CA ASN A 19 8.87 22.36 -0.06
C ASN A 19 7.35 22.19 -0.05
N SER A 20 6.61 23.01 -0.81
CA SER A 20 5.14 22.93 -0.93
C SER A 20 4.69 22.02 -2.07
N ARG A 21 5.61 21.22 -2.62
CA ARG A 21 5.30 20.33 -3.73
C ARG A 21 4.43 19.18 -3.25
N GLU A 22 3.30 18.99 -3.93
CA GLU A 22 2.27 18.01 -3.58
C GLU A 22 1.86 17.20 -4.80
N ALA A 23 1.48 15.96 -4.57
CA ALA A 23 0.93 15.06 -5.58
C ALA A 23 -0.51 14.66 -5.23
N TRP A 24 -1.36 14.61 -6.24
CA TRP A 24 -2.74 14.15 -6.09
C TRP A 24 -2.80 12.63 -6.10
N CYS A 25 -3.48 12.05 -5.12
CA CYS A 25 -3.90 10.65 -5.13
C CYS A 25 -5.33 10.58 -5.69
N ASP A 26 -5.48 9.91 -6.83
CA ASP A 26 -6.75 9.64 -7.52
C ASP A 26 -7.42 8.34 -7.06
N LYS A 27 -6.77 7.58 -6.17
CA LYS A 27 -7.21 6.24 -5.74
C LYS A 27 -7.96 6.27 -4.41
N CYS A 28 -7.96 7.42 -3.74
CA CYS A 28 -8.84 7.69 -2.61
C CYS A 28 -10.24 8.04 -3.10
N GLU A 29 -11.25 7.73 -2.30
CA GLU A 29 -12.67 7.97 -2.63
C GLU A 29 -12.95 9.44 -2.99
N GLU A 30 -12.42 10.38 -2.22
CA GLU A 30 -12.53 11.82 -2.50
C GLU A 30 -11.29 12.40 -3.19
N GLY A 31 -10.29 11.56 -3.44
CA GLY A 31 -8.94 11.98 -3.78
C GLY A 31 -8.25 12.80 -2.68
N GLY A 32 -6.99 13.17 -2.89
CA GLY A 32 -6.29 14.02 -1.90
C GLY A 32 -4.90 14.47 -2.32
N TRP A 33 -4.54 15.70 -1.96
CA TRP A 33 -3.18 16.21 -2.13
C TRP A 33 -2.28 15.74 -0.98
N MET A 34 -1.15 15.15 -1.33
CA MET A 34 -0.18 14.63 -0.38
C MET A 34 1.20 15.24 -0.66
N GLN A 35 1.94 15.59 0.38
CA GLN A 35 3.25 16.23 0.19
C GLN A 35 4.29 15.26 -0.39
N LEU A 36 5.14 15.80 -1.26
CA LEU A 36 6.26 15.07 -1.85
C LEU A 36 7.56 15.21 -1.04
N LYS A 37 7.77 16.33 -0.35
CA LYS A 37 9.02 16.62 0.39
C LYS A 37 9.39 15.53 1.39
N ASN A 38 8.41 15.06 2.16
CA ASN A 38 8.57 13.99 3.15
C ASN A 38 8.08 12.63 2.65
N SER A 39 7.93 12.47 1.34
CA SER A 39 7.44 11.23 0.72
C SER A 39 6.06 10.77 1.22
N GLN A 40 5.23 11.66 1.75
CA GLN A 40 3.88 11.30 2.23
C GLN A 40 3.06 10.63 1.14
N TYR A 41 3.06 11.16 -0.08
CA TYR A 41 2.37 10.55 -1.22
C TYR A 41 2.80 9.09 -1.43
N TRP A 42 4.10 8.82 -1.44
CA TRP A 42 4.64 7.48 -1.69
C TRP A 42 4.33 6.49 -0.58
N TYR A 43 4.41 6.93 0.68
CA TYR A 43 4.01 6.12 1.83
C TYR A 43 2.50 5.83 1.83
N HIS A 44 1.69 6.81 1.46
CA HIS A 44 0.25 6.66 1.34
C HIS A 44 -0.12 5.67 0.23
N VAL A 45 0.41 5.86 -0.99
CA VAL A 45 0.16 4.96 -2.12
C VAL A 45 0.57 3.51 -1.81
N ARG A 46 1.71 3.32 -1.14
CA ARG A 46 2.15 1.98 -0.72
C ARG A 46 1.31 1.41 0.41
N GLY A 47 1.05 2.18 1.46
CA GLY A 47 0.47 1.70 2.71
C GLY A 47 -1.06 1.63 2.72
N THR A 48 -1.72 2.44 1.89
CA THR A 48 -3.17 2.51 1.77
C THR A 48 -3.66 1.77 0.53
N HIS A 49 -2.99 1.94 -0.61
CA HIS A 49 -3.41 1.33 -1.88
C HIS A 49 -2.62 0.07 -2.25
N GLY A 50 -1.58 -0.27 -1.49
CA GLY A 50 -0.80 -1.48 -1.72
C GLY A 50 -0.05 -1.47 -3.05
N ILE A 51 0.45 -0.32 -3.51
CA ILE A 51 1.17 -0.24 -4.78
C ILE A 51 2.68 -0.31 -4.55
N SER A 52 3.35 -1.15 -5.34
CA SER A 52 4.79 -1.37 -5.28
C SER A 52 5.56 -0.22 -5.92
N PRO A 53 6.61 0.31 -5.26
CA PRO A 53 7.50 1.30 -5.84
C PRO A 53 8.36 0.73 -6.98
N THR A 54 8.54 -0.60 -7.00
CA THR A 54 9.42 -1.31 -7.93
C THR A 54 8.67 -1.63 -9.21
N SER A 55 7.53 -2.31 -9.10
CA SER A 55 6.73 -2.69 -10.28
C SER A 55 5.82 -1.58 -10.77
N GLY A 56 5.48 -0.59 -9.94
CA GLY A 56 4.46 0.40 -10.26
C GLY A 56 3.03 -0.16 -10.27
N LEU A 57 2.83 -1.39 -9.78
CA LEU A 57 1.54 -2.10 -9.76
C LEU A 57 1.13 -2.49 -8.35
N ILE A 58 -0.12 -2.92 -8.17
CA ILE A 58 -0.65 -3.38 -6.88
C ILE A 58 0.06 -4.67 -6.43
N PHE A 59 0.34 -4.80 -5.14
CA PHE A 59 0.86 -6.02 -4.54
C PHE A 59 -0.12 -7.16 -4.74
N LEU A 60 0.41 -8.34 -5.09
CA LEU A 60 -0.41 -9.52 -5.21
C LEU A 60 -1.08 -9.87 -3.87
N PRO A 61 -2.33 -10.36 -3.90
CA PRO A 61 -3.00 -10.81 -2.69
C PRO A 61 -2.33 -12.06 -2.11
N PRO A 62 -2.56 -12.36 -0.82
CA PRO A 62 -2.13 -13.61 -0.23
C PRO A 62 -2.78 -14.81 -0.95
N LEU A 63 -2.05 -15.93 -1.05
CA LEU A 63 -2.56 -17.18 -1.64
C LEU A 63 -3.74 -17.74 -0.86
N LYS A 64 -3.70 -17.59 0.47
CA LYS A 64 -4.72 -18.04 1.40
C LYS A 64 -4.86 -17.03 2.51
N LEU A 65 -6.09 -16.81 2.97
CA LEU A 65 -6.41 -16.01 4.14
C LEU A 65 -6.90 -16.93 5.25
N LYS A 66 -6.42 -16.69 6.47
CA LYS A 66 -6.92 -17.31 7.70
C LYS A 66 -7.44 -16.21 8.62
N CYS A 67 -8.72 -16.29 8.96
CA CYS A 67 -9.34 -15.45 9.97
C CYS A 67 -9.56 -16.30 11.21
N TYR A 68 -8.90 -15.95 12.31
CA TYR A 68 -9.04 -16.65 13.58
C TYR A 68 -10.23 -16.06 14.35
N ALA A 69 -11.04 -16.94 14.94
CA ALA A 69 -12.10 -16.57 15.88
C ALA A 69 -11.53 -16.44 17.32
N ASP A 70 -10.30 -15.93 17.44
CA ASP A 70 -9.69 -15.64 18.74
C ASP A 70 -10.23 -14.31 19.29
N ALA A 71 -10.09 -14.10 20.60
CA ALA A 71 -10.48 -12.83 21.23
C ALA A 71 -9.75 -11.60 20.62
N VAL A 72 -8.65 -11.85 19.91
CA VAL A 72 -7.83 -10.84 19.25
C VAL A 72 -8.23 -10.62 17.79
N GLY A 73 -9.10 -11.46 17.20
CA GLY A 73 -9.56 -11.38 15.81
C GLY A 73 -8.44 -11.32 14.79
N THR A 74 -7.43 -12.19 14.94
CA THR A 74 -6.23 -12.21 14.10
C THR A 74 -6.57 -12.63 12.68
N THR A 75 -5.99 -11.95 11.69
CA THR A 75 -6.06 -12.35 10.28
C THR A 75 -4.66 -12.51 9.71
N GLU A 76 -4.39 -13.65 9.09
CA GLU A 76 -3.12 -13.97 8.45
C GLU A 76 -3.29 -14.24 6.95
N GLY A 77 -2.27 -13.88 6.17
CA GLY A 77 -2.16 -14.19 4.75
C GLY A 77 -0.94 -15.04 4.44
N LEU A 78 -1.09 -16.01 3.54
CA LEU A 78 0.03 -16.82 3.03
C LEU A 78 0.73 -16.10 1.87
N CYS A 79 2.02 -15.78 2.04
CA CYS A 79 2.85 -15.17 1.00
C CYS A 79 3.15 -16.15 -0.13
N HIS A 80 2.96 -15.72 -1.38
CA HIS A 80 3.29 -16.52 -2.55
C HIS A 80 4.80 -16.58 -2.83
N HIS A 81 5.58 -15.62 -2.33
CA HIS A 81 7.03 -15.58 -2.52
C HIS A 81 7.76 -16.39 -1.45
N CYS A 82 7.60 -16.03 -0.17
CA CYS A 82 8.30 -16.70 0.93
C CYS A 82 7.56 -17.89 1.54
N HIS A 83 6.31 -18.15 1.14
CA HIS A 83 5.47 -19.25 1.65
C HIS A 83 5.24 -19.22 3.17
N LYS A 84 5.42 -18.06 3.82
CA LYS A 84 5.16 -17.86 5.26
C LYS A 84 3.79 -17.25 5.48
N TRP A 85 3.18 -17.60 6.60
CA TRP A 85 2.01 -16.91 7.13
C TRP A 85 2.42 -15.57 7.71
N VAL A 86 1.73 -14.51 7.31
CA VAL A 86 2.02 -13.14 7.70
C VAL A 86 0.77 -12.55 8.34
N GLN A 87 0.91 -12.03 9.55
CA GLN A 87 -0.17 -11.33 10.22
C GLN A 87 -0.52 -10.02 9.48
N ILE A 88 -1.75 -9.94 8.98
CA ILE A 88 -2.28 -8.79 8.25
C ILE A 88 -2.85 -7.77 9.23
N CYS A 89 -3.78 -8.19 10.06
CA CYS A 89 -4.45 -7.35 11.05
C CYS A 89 -4.93 -8.17 12.26
N THR A 90 -5.35 -7.46 13.29
CA THR A 90 -5.99 -7.99 14.50
C THR A 90 -7.22 -7.12 14.79
N ALA A 91 -8.19 -7.57 15.56
CA ALA A 91 -9.37 -6.78 15.96
C ALA A 91 -9.01 -5.45 16.66
N LYS A 92 -7.87 -5.39 17.36
CA LYS A 92 -7.38 -4.14 17.99
C LYS A 92 -6.83 -3.14 16.99
N ARG A 93 -6.33 -3.61 15.83
CA ARG A 93 -5.92 -2.75 14.73
C ARG A 93 -7.08 -2.63 13.75
N LYS A 94 -7.14 -1.54 13.00
CA LYS A 94 -8.12 -1.44 11.90
C LYS A 94 -7.95 -2.68 11.01
N ARG A 95 -9.06 -3.33 10.62
CA ARG A 95 -9.04 -4.45 9.67
C ARG A 95 -8.68 -3.91 8.28
N ASP A 96 -7.41 -3.59 8.09
CA ASP A 96 -6.86 -3.15 6.82
C ASP A 96 -5.69 -4.05 6.39
N PHE A 97 -5.31 -3.92 5.13
CA PHE A 97 -4.22 -4.68 4.53
C PHE A 97 -2.86 -3.99 4.70
N SER A 98 -2.74 -2.95 5.54
CA SER A 98 -1.48 -2.22 5.70
C SER A 98 -0.34 -3.12 6.20
N GLY A 99 -0.67 -4.10 7.06
CA GLY A 99 0.28 -5.13 7.50
C GLY A 99 0.79 -6.00 6.33
N TRP A 100 -0.10 -6.38 5.43
CA TRP A 100 0.25 -7.13 4.22
C TRP A 100 1.15 -6.34 3.28
N PHE A 101 0.83 -5.05 3.06
CA PHE A 101 1.62 -4.20 2.17
C PHE A 101 3.03 -3.94 2.69
N LYS A 102 3.20 -3.86 4.02
CA LYS A 102 4.53 -3.78 4.65
C LYS A 102 5.37 -5.02 4.41
N HIS A 103 4.77 -6.21 4.46
CA HIS A 103 5.45 -7.44 4.14
C HIS A 103 5.78 -7.51 2.64
N SER A 104 4.78 -7.28 1.79
CA SER A 104 4.90 -7.33 0.33
C SER A 104 6.01 -6.40 -0.16
N ALA A 105 6.09 -5.19 0.37
CA ALA A 105 7.14 -4.22 0.01
C ALA A 105 8.57 -4.66 0.35
N LYS A 106 8.74 -5.66 1.23
CA LYS A 106 10.04 -6.21 1.62
C LYS A 106 10.32 -7.58 0.97
N CYS A 107 9.27 -8.29 0.57
CA CYS A 107 9.35 -9.69 0.17
C CYS A 107 9.10 -9.93 -1.33
N HIS A 108 8.31 -9.10 -2.00
CA HIS A 108 8.01 -9.20 -3.43
C HIS A 108 8.91 -8.23 -4.21
#